data_AF-A0A963V7G3-F1
#
_entry.id   AF-A0A963V7G3-F1
#
_cell.length_a   1.000
_cell.length_b   1.000
_cell.length_c   1.000
_cell.angle_alpha   90.00
_cell.angle_beta   90.00
_cell.angle_gamma   90.00
#
_symmetry.space_group_name_H-M   'P 1'
#
loop_
_entity.id
_entity.type
_entity.pdbx_description
1 polymer ?
#
loop_
_entity_poly.entity_id
_entity_poly.type
_entity_poly.pdbx_seq_one_letter_code
_entity_poly.pdbx_strand_id
1 'polypeptide(L)' 'FATMDLIGLPWRITVGPRGLANGKVELTSRRTGVSEEMSADDAVARVASIYEGV' A
#
# COMPACT_ATOMS: atom_id res chain seq x y z
N PHE A 1 -10.40 4.61 -8.45
CA PHE A 1 -9.05 4.95 -8.97
C PHE A 1 -8.82 6.46 -8.99
N ALA A 2 -9.50 7.24 -9.84
CA ALA A 2 -9.23 8.68 -9.99
C ALA A 2 -9.36 9.52 -8.70
N THR A 3 -10.34 9.23 -7.82
CA THR A 3 -10.58 10.03 -6.62
C THR A 3 -9.44 9.95 -5.59
N MET A 4 -8.80 8.79 -5.45
CA MET A 4 -7.72 8.58 -4.47
C MET A 4 -6.41 9.24 -4.91
N ASP A 5 -6.14 9.27 -6.22
CA ASP A 5 -5.03 10.04 -6.81
C ASP A 5 -5.24 11.56 -6.66
N LEU A 6 -6.50 12.01 -6.78
CA LEU A 6 -6.91 13.41 -6.63
C LEU A 6 -6.82 13.91 -5.18
N ILE A 7 -7.23 13.11 -4.20
CA ILE A 7 -7.06 13.42 -2.76
C ILE A 7 -5.58 13.37 -2.38
N GLY A 8 -4.82 12.52 -3.07
CA GLY A 8 -3.38 12.55 -3.01
C GLY A 8 -2.76 11.75 -1.86
N LEU A 9 -3.38 10.61 -1.55
CA LEU A 9 -2.91 9.73 -0.49
C LEU A 9 -1.44 9.32 -0.71
N PRO A 10 -0.58 9.43 0.31
CA PRO A 10 0.85 9.13 0.20
C PRO A 10 1.14 7.64 -0.04
N TRP A 11 0.28 6.77 0.48
CA TRP A 11 0.35 5.31 0.34
C TRP A 11 -0.97 4.76 -0.16
N ARG A 12 -0.89 3.74 -1.02
CA ARG A 12 -2.03 2.99 -1.54
C ARG A 12 -1.80 1.52 -1.29
N ILE A 13 -2.81 0.84 -0.75
CA ILE A 13 -2.81 -0.62 -0.60
C ILE A 13 -3.86 -1.16 -1.58
N THR A 14 -3.42 -1.93 -2.56
CA THR A 14 -4.28 -2.59 -3.54
C THR A 14 -4.45 -4.05 -3.14
N VAL A 15 -5.70 -4.42 -2.86
CA VAL A 15 -6.09 -5.81 -2.54
C VAL A 15 -6.85 -6.37 -3.74
N GLY A 16 -6.20 -7.22 -4.51
CA GLY A 16 -6.80 -7.92 -5.64
C GLY A 16 -7.17 -9.37 -5.28
N PRO A 17 -8.18 -9.98 -5.92
CA PRO A 17 -8.56 -11.38 -5.66
C PRO A 17 -7.42 -12.38 -5.91
N ARG A 18 -6.48 -12.06 -6.81
CA ARG A 18 -5.27 -12.87 -7.06
C ARG A 18 -4.22 -12.74 -5.96
N GLY A 19 -4.03 -11.52 -5.44
CA GLY A 19 -3.13 -11.27 -4.32
C GLY A 19 -3.66 -11.91 -3.04
N LEU A 20 -4.96 -11.78 -2.79
CA LEU A 20 -5.62 -12.35 -1.61
C LEU A 20 -5.54 -13.89 -1.59
N ALA A 21 -5.66 -14.55 -2.74
CA ALA A 21 -5.47 -16.00 -2.85
C ALA A 21 -4.06 -16.45 -2.45
N ASN A 22 -3.06 -15.59 -2.59
CA ASN A 22 -1.67 -15.81 -2.19
C ASN A 22 -1.30 -15.13 -0.86
N GLY A 23 -2.27 -14.50 -0.16
CA GLY A 23 -2.04 -13.75 1.08
C GLY A 23 -1.24 -12.45 0.90
N LYS A 24 -1.16 -11.90 -0.31
CA LYS A 24 -0.37 -10.73 -0.66
C LYS A 24 -1.22 -9.52 -1.01
N VAL A 25 -0.70 -8.35 -0.72
CA VAL A 25 -1.23 -7.04 -1.06
C VAL A 25 -0.15 -6.21 -1.74
N GLU A 26 -0.54 -5.31 -2.62
CA GLU A 26 0.39 -4.41 -3.31
C GLU A 26 0.36 -3.05 -2.60
N LEU A 27 1.50 -2.64 -2.05
CA LEU A 27 1.70 -1.34 -1.44
C LEU A 27 2.39 -0.41 -2.47
N THR A 28 1.67 0.59 -2.95
CA THR A 28 2.19 1.60 -3.87
C THR A 28 2.47 2.91 -3.14
N SER A 29 3.70 3.40 -3.26
CA SER A 29 4.09 4.73 -2.78
C SER A 29 3.81 5.78 -3.85
N ARG A 30 3.03 6.81 -3.50
CA ARG A 30 2.76 7.93 -4.42
C ARG A 30 4.00 8.80 -4.65
N ARG A 31 4.86 8.93 -3.64
CA ARG A 31 6.05 9.80 -3.72
C ARG A 31 7.08 9.27 -4.72
N THR A 32 7.30 7.95 -4.72
CA THR A 32 8.32 7.32 -5.56
C THR A 32 7.74 6.60 -6.77
N GLY A 33 6.44 6.33 -6.79
CA GLY A 33 5.79 5.51 -7.83
C GLY A 33 6.11 4.02 -7.74
N VAL A 34 6.78 3.57 -6.66
CA VAL A 34 7.19 2.18 -6.48
C VAL A 34 6.02 1.38 -5.90
N SER A 35 5.72 0.24 -6.52
CA SER A 35 4.81 -0.78 -6.03
C SER A 35 5.59 -1.98 -5.50
N GLU A 36 5.33 -2.36 -4.26
CA GLU A 36 5.89 -3.54 -3.62
C GLU A 36 4.77 -4.52 -3.24
N GLU A 37 4.89 -5.78 -3.67
CA GLU A 37 4.02 -6.85 -3.16
C GLU A 37 4.57 -7.39 -1.84
N MET A 38 3.74 -7.35 -0.80
CA MET A 38 4.07 -7.88 0.52
C MET A 38 2.86 -8.54 1.16
N SER A 39 3.02 -9.19 2.31
CA SER A 39 1.86 -9.72 3.03
C SER A 39 0.99 -8.58 3.59
N ALA A 40 -0.27 -8.87 3.91
CA ALA A 40 -1.15 -7.88 4.52
C ALA A 40 -0.59 -7.33 5.84
N ASP A 41 0.00 -8.21 6.66
CA ASP A 41 0.59 -7.83 7.95
C ASP A 41 1.83 -6.94 7.75
N ASP A 42 2.69 -7.28 6.79
CA ASP A 42 3.88 -6.48 6.47
C ASP A 42 3.51 -5.10 5.94
N ALA A 43 2.44 -5.01 5.12
CA ALA A 43 1.96 -3.72 4.60
C ALA A 43 1.51 -2.79 5.72
N VAL A 44 0.79 -3.32 6.71
CA VAL A 44 0.35 -2.54 7.88
C VAL A 44 1.54 -2.12 8.73
N ALA A 45 2.46 -3.05 9.02
CA ALA A 45 3.66 -2.76 9.80
C ALA A 45 4.55 -1.71 9.12
N ARG A 46 4.71 -1.79 7.80
CA ARG A 46 5.48 -0.84 7.01
C ARG A 46 4.88 0.55 7.08
N VAL A 47 3.57 0.68 6.82
CA VAL A 47 2.88 1.97 6.89
C VAL A 47 2.94 2.55 8.31
N ALA A 48 2.71 1.73 9.33
CA ALA A 48 2.82 2.17 10.73
C ALA A 48 4.22 2.70 11.05
N SER A 49 5.28 1.97 10.66
CA SER A 49 6.68 2.37 10.84
C SER A 49 7.01 3.70 10.15
N ILE A 50 6.43 3.96 8.97
CA ILE A 50 6.64 5.24 8.25
C ILE A 50 6.06 6.43 9.02
N TYR A 51 4.98 6.23 9.78
CA TYR A 51 4.29 7.27 10.54
C TYR A 51 4.62 7.29 12.04
N GLU A 52 5.43 6.37 12.53
CA GLU A 52 5.72 6.19 13.97
C GLU A 52 6.47 7.38 14.61
N GLY A 53 6.96 8.32 13.80
CA GLY A 53 7.66 9.53 14.25
C GLY A 53 7.25 10.81 13.53
N VAL A 54 6.05 10.87 12.96
CA VAL A 54 5.46 12.07 12.36
C VAL A 54 4.51 12.75 13.34
#